data_AF-A0A227IZZ9-F1
#
_entry.id   AF-A0A227IZZ9-F1
#
_cell.length_a   1.000
_cell.length_b   1.000
_cell.length_c   1.000
_cell.angle_alpha   90.00
_cell.angle_beta   90.00
_cell.angle_gamma   90.00
#
_symmetry.space_group_name_H-M   'P 1'
#
loop_
_entity.id
_entity.type
_entity.pdbx_description
1 polymer ?
#
loop_
_entity_poly.entity_id
_entity_poly.type
_entity_poly.pdbx_seq_one_letter_code
_entity_poly.pdbx_strand_id
1 'polypeptide(L)' 'MNPPFDSASFLKTVTHQPGVYRMYNADAVVIYVGKAKDLQKRLSSYFRKKVDSEKTRALVS' A
#
# COMPACT_ATOMS: atom_id res chain seq x y z
N MET A 1 20.56 4.20 -7.94
CA MET A 1 19.79 3.19 -7.17
C MET A 1 18.79 3.95 -6.30
N ASN A 2 17.50 3.68 -6.45
CA ASN A 2 16.47 4.31 -5.62
C ASN A 2 16.46 3.60 -4.24
N PRO A 3 16.42 4.33 -3.11
CA PRO A 3 16.34 3.69 -1.81
C PRO A 3 15.03 2.87 -1.69
N PRO A 4 15.04 1.76 -0.93
CA PRO A 4 13.82 1.00 -0.67
C PRO A 4 12.77 1.90 -0.01
N PHE A 5 11.50 1.70 -0.39
CA PHE A 5 10.38 2.48 0.15
C PHE A 5 10.22 2.23 1.66
N ASP A 6 10.33 3.29 2.46
CA ASP A 6 10.08 3.23 3.90
C ASP A 6 8.57 3.29 4.20
N SER A 7 7.94 2.12 4.21
CA SER A 7 6.53 1.98 4.54
C SER A 7 6.21 2.44 5.96
N ALA A 8 7.14 2.32 6.92
CA ALA A 8 6.86 2.63 8.32
C ALA A 8 6.70 4.15 8.52
N SER A 9 7.58 4.95 7.91
CA SER A 9 7.46 6.40 7.95
C SER A 9 6.27 6.90 7.15
N PHE A 10 6.02 6.33 5.96
CA PHE A 10 4.84 6.67 5.16
C PHE A 10 3.53 6.45 5.93
N LEU A 11 3.34 5.28 6.53
CA LEU A 11 2.10 4.93 7.24
C LEU A 11 1.79 5.86 8.42
N LYS A 12 2.79 6.47 9.05
CA LYS A 12 2.58 7.47 10.12
C LYS A 12 1.95 8.77 9.61
N THR A 13 2.09 9.06 8.32
CA THR A 13 1.50 10.25 7.69
C THR A 13 0.09 9.99 7.15
N VAL A 14 -0.34 8.73 7.09
CA VAL A 14 -1.64 8.35 6.54
C VAL A 14 -2.75 8.62 7.55
N THR A 15 -3.83 9.25 7.08
CA THR A 15 -5.02 9.54 7.89
C THR A 15 -5.85 8.28 8.21
N HIS A 16 -6.54 8.30 9.34
CA HIS A 16 -7.55 7.29 9.72
C HIS A 16 -8.93 7.52 9.09
N GLN A 17 -9.08 8.54 8.25
CA GLN A 17 -10.36 8.88 7.62
C GLN A 17 -10.69 7.98 6.41
N PRO A 18 -11.98 7.90 6.02
CA PRO A 18 -12.38 7.31 4.76
C PRO A 18 -11.76 8.03 3.57
N GLY A 19 -11.46 7.29 2.51
CA GLY A 19 -10.95 7.89 1.28
C GLY A 19 -10.57 6.89 0.21
N VAL A 20 -9.97 7.42 -0.85
CA VAL A 20 -9.48 6.67 -2.01
C VAL A 20 -7.96 6.73 -2.02
N TYR A 21 -7.31 5.61 -2.32
CA TYR A 21 -5.87 5.51 -2.47
C TYR A 21 -5.51 4.97 -3.86
N ARG A 22 -4.31 5.33 -4.31
CA ARG A 22 -3.72 4.90 -5.59
C ARG A 22 -2.38 4.25 -5.33
N MET A 23 -2.09 3.17 -6.04
CA MET A 23 -0.77 2.56 -6.08
C MET A 23 -0.16 2.82 -7.44
N TYR A 24 1.12 3.14 -7.43
CA TYR A 24 1.91 3.45 -8.62
C TYR A 24 3.00 2.39 -8.79
N ASN A 25 3.34 2.08 -10.04
CA ASN A 25 4.56 1.33 -10.35
C ASN A 25 5.80 2.26 -10.32
N ALA A 26 6.96 1.70 -10.63
CA ALA A 26 8.23 2.45 -10.69
C ALA A 26 8.21 3.60 -11.73
N ASP A 27 7.42 3.48 -12.80
CA ASP A 27 7.25 4.48 -13.86
C ASP A 27 6.18 5.54 -13.53
N ALA A 28 5.71 5.61 -12.27
CA ALA A 28 4.65 6.50 -11.82
C ALA A 28 3.29 6.30 -12.54
N VAL A 29 3.05 5.12 -13.09
CA VAL A 29 1.77 4.72 -13.69
C VAL A 29 0.87 4.15 -12.60
N VAL A 30 -0.39 4.58 -12.56
CA VAL A 30 -1.39 4.03 -11.63
C VAL A 30 -1.69 2.59 -12.01
N ILE A 31 -1.41 1.66 -11.11
CA ILE A 31 -1.70 0.22 -11.30
C ILE A 31 -2.90 -0.26 -10.49
N TYR A 32 -3.28 0.48 -9.45
CA TYR A 32 -4.42 0.11 -8.61
C TYR A 32 -5.05 1.33 -7.95
N VAL A 33 -6.38 1.32 -7.87
CA VAL A 33 -7.17 2.31 -7.12
C VAL A 33 -8.10 1.57 -6.17
N GLY A 34 -8.09 1.95 -4.89
CA GLY A 34 -8.93 1.35 -3.87
C GLY A 34 -9.62 2.40 -3.00
N LYS A 35 -10.73 2.02 -2.37
CA LYS A 35 -11.41 2.83 -1.36
C LYS A 35 -11.34 2.15 0.01
N ALA A 36 -11.29 2.94 1.08
CA ALA A 36 -11.27 2.44 2.45
C ALA A 36 -12.13 3.31 3.36
N LYS A 37 -12.71 2.69 4.40
CA LYS A 37 -13.34 3.43 5.51
C LYS A 37 -12.29 4.03 6.47
N ASP A 38 -11.09 3.44 6.51
CA ASP A 38 -9.94 3.90 7.28
C ASP A 38 -8.70 3.64 6.41
N LEU A 39 -8.11 4.71 5.86
CA LEU A 39 -6.98 4.61 4.94
C LEU A 39 -5.74 4.01 5.61
N GLN A 40 -5.43 4.40 6.85
CA GLN A 40 -4.26 3.88 7.56
C GLN A 40 -4.36 2.37 7.76
N LYS A 41 -5.48 1.87 8.30
CA LYS A 41 -5.66 0.41 8.52
C LYS A 41 -5.60 -0.37 7.22
N ARG A 42 -6.18 0.17 6.14
CA ARG A 42 -6.16 -0.46 4.82
C ARG A 42 -4.74 -0.51 4.26
N LEU A 43 -4.03 0.61 4.23
CA LEU A 43 -2.67 0.68 3.68
C LEU A 43 -1.70 -0.16 4.52
N SER A 44 -1.81 -0.13 5.85
CA SER A 44 -1.03 -0.97 6.75
C SER A 44 -1.15 -2.47 6.46
N SER A 45 -2.31 -2.94 5.97
CA SER A 45 -2.52 -4.37 5.67
C SER A 45 -1.61 -4.90 4.55
N TYR A 46 -1.21 -4.05 3.60
CA TYR A 46 -0.31 -4.44 2.51
C TYR A 46 1.14 -4.64 2.97
N PHE A 47 1.54 -4.02 4.07
CA PHE A 47 2.92 -4.08 4.59
C PHE A 47 3.09 -5.06 5.75
N ARG A 48 2.02 -5.76 6.17
CA ARG A 48 2.11 -6.81 7.19
C ARG A 48 2.77 -8.05 6.58
N LYS A 49 3.91 -8.46 7.14
CA LYS A 49 4.55 -9.77 6.90
C LYS A 49 3.65 -10.90 7.43
N LYS A 50 2.60 -11.29 6.71
CA LYS A 50 2.01 -12.63 6.86
C LYS A 50 1.59 -13.16 5.49
N VAL A 51 2.48 -13.98 4.95
CA VAL A 51 2.24 -14.94 3.88
C VAL A 51 1.34 -16.03 4.48
N ASP A 52 0.07 -16.09 4.07
CA ASP A 52 -0.74 -17.32 4.21
C ASP A 52 -1.77 -17.46 3.07
N SER A 53 -1.48 -16.89 1.91
CA SER A 53 -2.29 -17.12 0.73
C SER A 53 -1.48 -16.76 -0.51
N GLU A 54 -1.10 -17.78 -1.27
CA GLU A 54 -0.39 -17.72 -2.55
C GLU A 54 -1.07 -16.79 -3.58
N LYS A 55 -2.30 -16.32 -3.33
CA LYS A 55 -3.04 -15.39 -4.19
C LYS A 55 -2.60 -13.92 -4.09
N THR A 56 -1.71 -13.55 -3.16
CA THR A 56 -1.33 -12.15 -2.90
C THR A 56 0.12 -11.79 -3.31
N ARG A 57 0.77 -12.59 -4.17
CA ARG A 57 2.12 -12.28 -4.67
C ARG A 57 2.17 -11.47 -5.97
N ALA A 58 1.05 -11.28 -6.67
CA ALA A 58 1.03 -10.67 -8.00
C ALA A 58 0.74 -9.15 -8.04
N LEU A 59 0.60 -8.47 -6.89
CA LEU A 59 0.24 -7.04 -6.84
C LEU A 59 1.36 -6.11 -6.35
N VAL A 60 2.53 -6.66 -5.99
CA VAL A 60 3.69 -5.86 -5.56
C VAL A 60 4.97 -6.52 -6.08
N SER A 61 5.31 -6.24 -7.34
CA SER A 61 6.67 -6.26 -7.88
C SER A 61 6.85 -5.03 -8.76
#